data_AF-A0A3D3BV56-F1
#
_entry.id   AF-A0A3D3BV56-F1
#
_cell.length_a   1.000
_cell.length_b   1.000
_cell.length_c   1.000
_cell.angle_alpha   90.00
_cell.angle_beta   90.00
_cell.angle_gamma   90.00
#
_symmetry.space_group_name_H-M   'P 1'
#
loop_
_entity.id
_entity.type
_entity.pdbx_description
1 polymer ?
#
loop_
_entity_poly.entity_id
_entity_poly.type
_entity_poly.pdbx_seq_one_letter_code
_entity_poly.pdbx_strand_id
1 'polypeptide(L)'
;MSNWATEEDVVSAHVRVFDRLSNSDWHHSEWLERNIISITDTKAHVATTVRRFREDGSEIVTFESLYILIKQDGRWGIKFRSSFL
;
A
#
# COMPACT_ATOMS: atom_id res chain seq x y z
N MET A 1 1.83 -13.42 13.77
CA MET A 1 0.65 -13.25 12.87
C MET A 1 -0.41 -12.54 13.66
N SER A 2 -0.86 -11.37 13.21
CA SER A 2 -2.02 -10.72 13.81
C SER A 2 -3.27 -11.49 13.41
N ASN A 3 -4.06 -11.92 14.39
CA ASN A 3 -5.37 -12.52 14.16
C ASN A 3 -6.40 -11.41 14.37
N TRP A 4 -7.10 -11.00 13.31
CA TRP A 4 -8.12 -9.95 13.36
C TRP A 4 -9.47 -10.65 13.45
N ALA A 5 -10.21 -10.44 14.55
CA ALA A 5 -11.48 -11.12 14.78
C ALA A 5 -12.66 -10.34 14.21
N THR A 6 -12.51 -9.02 14.07
CA THR A 6 -13.56 -8.08 13.66
C THR A 6 -13.08 -7.08 12.61
N GLU A 7 -14.01 -6.39 11.97
CA GLU A 7 -13.71 -5.28 11.04
C GLU A 7 -13.01 -4.12 11.78
N GLU A 8 -13.50 -3.75 12.97
CA GLU A 8 -12.86 -2.74 13.82
C GLU A 8 -11.38 -3.05 14.10
N ASP A 9 -11.01 -4.32 14.27
CA ASP A 9 -9.60 -4.70 14.51
C ASP A 9 -8.72 -4.33 13.33
N VAL A 10 -9.19 -4.61 12.10
CA VAL A 10 -8.47 -4.31 10.85
C VAL A 10 -8.38 -2.80 10.64
N VAL A 11 -9.49 -2.08 10.81
CA VAL A 11 -9.54 -0.62 10.66
C VAL A 11 -8.60 0.04 11.67
N SER A 12 -8.68 -0.34 12.95
CA SER A 12 -7.84 0.21 14.01
C SER A 12 -6.35 -0.10 13.78
N ALA A 13 -6.04 -1.31 13.30
CA ALA A 13 -4.67 -1.65 12.93
C ALA A 13 -4.16 -0.80 11.77
N HIS A 14 -5.00 -0.54 10.77
CA HIS A 14 -4.66 0.29 9.63
C HIS A 14 -4.45 1.76 10.02
N VAL A 15 -5.32 2.34 10.87
CA VAL A 15 -5.16 3.70 11.40
C VAL A 15 -3.82 3.86 12.12
N ARG A 16 -3.45 2.89 12.97
CA ARG A 16 -2.16 2.91 13.69
C ARG A 16 -0.94 2.91 12.76
N VAL A 17 -1.05 2.44 11.52
CA VAL A 17 0.04 2.54 10.54
C VAL A 17 0.30 3.99 10.16
N PHE A 18 -0.77 4.79 9.99
CA PHE A 18 -0.64 6.21 9.68
C PHE A 18 -0.09 7.01 10.85
N ASP A 19 -0.56 6.75 12.08
CA ASP A 19 -0.01 7.39 13.28
C ASP A 19 1.49 7.12 13.45
N ARG A 20 1.93 5.88 13.17
CA ARG A 20 3.36 5.53 13.25
C ARG A 20 4.17 6.17 12.14
N LEU A 21 3.62 6.25 10.93
CA LEU A 21 4.25 6.91 9.80
C LEU A 21 4.45 8.40 10.05
N SER A 22 3.42 9.11 10.52
CA SER A 22 3.49 10.55 10.81
C SER A 22 4.43 10.88 11.98
N ASN A 23 4.66 9.93 12.89
CA ASN A 23 5.60 10.08 14.01
C ASN A 23 7.01 9.53 13.69
N SER A 24 7.27 9.16 12.45
CA SER A 24 8.60 8.74 11.97
C SER A 24 9.24 9.82 11.11
N ASP A 25 10.48 9.62 10.68
CA ASP A 25 11.17 10.53 9.73
C ASP A 25 10.57 10.49 8.31
N TRP A 26 9.42 9.85 8.10
CA TRP A 26 8.77 9.75 6.80
C TRP A 26 8.24 11.11 6.33
N HIS A 27 8.65 11.52 5.14
CA HIS A 27 8.12 12.71 4.47
C HIS A 27 7.17 12.34 3.32
N HIS A 28 7.59 11.44 2.43
CA HIS A 28 6.75 10.97 1.33
C HIS A 28 7.15 9.57 0.85
N SER A 29 6.30 8.99 -0.01
CA SER A 29 6.59 7.74 -0.72
C SER A 29 6.40 7.93 -2.21
N GLU A 30 7.16 7.19 -3.00
CA GLU A 30 7.06 7.16 -4.45
C GLU A 30 6.91 5.73 -4.97
N TRP A 31 6.21 5.58 -6.10
CA TRP A 31 6.29 4.35 -6.88
C TRP A 31 7.48 4.43 -7.82
N LEU A 32 8.47 3.56 -7.62
CA LEU A 32 9.55 3.36 -8.57
C LEU A 32 9.05 2.56 -9.78
N GLU A 33 8.24 1.54 -9.52
CA GLU A 33 7.68 0.68 -10.56
C GLU A 33 6.20 0.39 -10.31
N ARG A 34 5.46 0.25 -11.42
CA ARG A 34 4.03 -0.13 -11.46
C ARG A 34 3.80 -1.04 -12.67
N ASN A 35 3.92 -2.34 -12.46
CA ASN A 35 3.77 -3.33 -13.52
C ASN A 35 2.42 -4.05 -13.41
N ILE A 36 1.60 -3.97 -14.47
CA ILE A 36 0.33 -4.69 -14.56
C ILE A 36 0.63 -6.15 -14.91
N ILE A 37 0.47 -7.04 -13.93
CA ILE A 37 0.68 -8.48 -14.09
C ILE A 37 -0.46 -9.10 -14.90
N SER A 38 -1.70 -8.71 -14.58
CA SER A 38 -2.90 -9.16 -15.27
C SER A 38 -4.02 -8.14 -15.11
N ILE A 39 -4.89 -8.06 -16.12
CA ILE A 39 -5.99 -7.10 -16.14
C ILE A 39 -7.20 -7.66 -16.90
N THR A 40 -8.38 -7.36 -16.39
CA THR A 40 -9.68 -7.47 -17.07
C THR A 40 -10.35 -6.10 -17.11
N ASP A 41 -11.58 -6.02 -17.62
CA ASP A 41 -12.42 -4.81 -17.57
C ASP A 41 -12.72 -4.31 -16.14
N THR A 42 -12.58 -5.18 -15.14
CA THR A 42 -13.08 -4.98 -13.77
C THR A 42 -12.08 -5.35 -12.67
N LYS A 43 -10.96 -6.01 -12.99
CA LYS A 43 -9.92 -6.39 -12.02
C LYS A 43 -8.51 -6.21 -12.57
N ALA A 44 -7.58 -5.75 -11.73
CA ALA A 44 -6.16 -5.69 -12.09
C ALA A 44 -5.28 -6.17 -10.93
N HIS A 45 -4.24 -6.94 -11.25
CA HIS A 45 -3.14 -7.26 -10.34
C HIS A 45 -1.93 -6.43 -10.76
N VAL A 46 -1.35 -5.69 -9.83
CA VAL A 46 -0.24 -4.77 -10.09
C VAL A 46 0.90 -5.07 -9.13
N ALA A 47 2.07 -5.44 -9.66
CA ALA A 47 3.31 -5.43 -8.90
C ALA A 47 3.82 -3.99 -8.81
N THR A 48 4.17 -3.55 -7.61
CA THR A 48 4.70 -2.21 -7.38
C THR A 48 5.98 -2.27 -6.58
N THR A 49 6.91 -1.38 -6.89
CA THR A 49 8.07 -1.09 -6.03
C THR A 49 7.87 0.29 -5.45
N VAL A 50 7.87 0.39 -4.13
CA VAL A 50 7.66 1.64 -3.39
C VAL A 50 8.93 2.01 -2.65
N ARG A 51 9.28 3.29 -2.71
CA ARG A 51 10.37 3.87 -1.91
C ARG A 51 9.83 4.94 -0.98
N ARG A 52 10.39 5.00 0.23
CA ARG A 52 10.09 6.04 1.23
C ARG A 52 11.30 6.92 1.46
N PHE A 53 11.04 8.19 1.66
CA PHE A 53 12.07 9.22 1.82
C PHE A 53 11.84 10.05 3.08
N ARG A 54 12.94 10.55 3.63
CA ARG A 54 12.95 11.64 4.60
C ARG A 54 12.76 12.99 3.91
N GLU A 55 12.64 14.04 4.72
CA GLU A 55 12.51 15.43 4.22
C GLU A 55 13.73 15.86 3.40
N ASP A 56 14.94 15.44 3.79
CA ASP A 56 16.19 15.74 3.09
C ASP A 56 16.40 14.94 1.79
N GLY A 57 15.44 14.07 1.44
CA GLY A 57 15.51 13.20 0.26
C GLY A 57 16.32 11.92 0.47
N SER A 58 16.86 11.67 1.67
CA SER A 58 17.52 10.38 1.97
C SER A 58 16.51 9.24 2.02
N GLU A 59 16.93 8.07 1.53
CA GLU A 59 16.09 6.88 1.54
C GLU A 59 15.88 6.34 2.96
N ILE A 60 14.64 5.96 3.25
CA ILE A 60 14.26 5.20 4.45
C ILE A 60 14.27 3.71 4.12
N VAL A 61 13.51 3.32 3.09
CA VAL A 61 13.35 1.93 2.67
C VAL A 61 12.77 1.85 1.25
N THR A 62 13.17 0.82 0.50
CA THR A 62 12.52 0.36 -0.73
C THR A 62 11.93 -1.03 -0.50
N PHE A 63 10.68 -1.24 -0.90
CA PHE A 63 10.01 -2.54 -0.76
C PHE A 63 9.01 -2.81 -1.89
N GLU A 64 8.79 -4.10 -2.13
CA GLU A 64 7.83 -4.58 -3.12
C GLU A 64 6.43 -4.71 -2.52
N SER A 65 5.41 -4.57 -3.37
CA SER A 65 4.02 -4.82 -2.98
C SER A 65 3.20 -5.33 -4.16
N LEU A 66 2.23 -6.20 -3.84
CA LEU A 66 1.16 -6.62 -4.76
C LEU A 66 -0.10 -5.83 -4.43
N TYR A 67 -0.64 -5.11 -5.42
CA TYR A 67 -1.92 -4.42 -5.34
C TYR A 67 -2.96 -5.18 -6.16
N ILE A 68 -4.14 -5.39 -5.59
CA ILE A 68 -5.31 -5.90 -6.29
C ILE A 68 -6.34 -4.79 -6.37
N LEU A 69 -6.62 -4.34 -7.59
CA LEU A 69 -7.59 -3.30 -7.88
C LEU A 69 -8.87 -3.92 -8.43
N ILE A 70 -10.01 -3.37 -8.01
CA ILE A 70 -11.33 -3.72 -8.53
C ILE A 70 -12.01 -2.45 -9.02
N LYS A 71 -12.64 -2.52 -10.19
CA LYS A 71 -13.49 -1.47 -10.73
C LYS A 71 -14.92 -1.68 -10.25
N GLN A 72 -15.43 -0.73 -9.48
CA GLN A 72 -16.80 -0.72 -8.98
C GLN A 72 -17.43 0.63 -9.33
N ASP A 73 -18.63 0.62 -9.91
CA ASP A 73 -19.35 1.83 -10.34
C ASP A 73 -18.51 2.76 -11.23
N GLY A 74 -17.75 2.15 -12.15
CA GLY A 74 -16.86 2.86 -13.08
C GLY A 74 -15.51 3.30 -12.47
N ARG A 75 -15.28 3.12 -11.17
CA ARG A 75 -14.09 3.61 -10.46
C ARG A 75 -13.18 2.47 -10.00
N TRP A 76 -11.89 2.60 -10.28
CA TRP A 76 -10.88 1.67 -9.77
C TRP A 76 -10.47 2.02 -8.35
N GLY A 77 -10.39 1.02 -7.48
CA GLY A 77 -9.84 1.16 -6.13
C GLY A 77 -9.01 -0.05 -5.73
N ILE A 78 -7.99 0.17 -4.90
CA ILE A 78 -7.21 -0.92 -4.30
C ILE A 78 -8.10 -1.59 -3.26
N LYS A 79 -8.44 -2.86 -3.47
CA LYS A 79 -9.24 -3.65 -2.52
C LYS A 79 -8.38 -4.55 -1.64
N PHE A 80 -7.17 -4.89 -2.10
CA PHE A 80 -6.21 -5.64 -1.31
C PHE A 80 -4.79 -5.21 -1.63
N ARG A 81 -3.92 -5.30 -0.62
CA ARG A 81 -2.48 -5.08 -0.75
C ARG A 81 -1.73 -6.09 0.12
N SER A 82 -0.63 -6.60 -0.40
CA SER A 82 0.41 -7.29 0.38
C SER A 82 1.75 -6.60 0.14
N SER A 83 2.51 -6.33 1.21
CA SER A 83 3.75 -5.56 1.17
C SER A 83 4.82 -6.25 2.01
N PHE A 84 6.07 -6.24 1.54
CA PHE A 84 7.22 -6.76 2.28
C PHE A 84 7.89 -5.64 3.10
N LEU A 85 7.16 -5.08 4.07
CA LEU A 85 7.61 -3.99 4.96
C LEU A 85 7.59 -4.42 6.43
#